data_AF-A0A2H6HU13-F1
#
_entry.id   AF-A0A2H6HU13-F1
#
_cell.length_a   1.000
_cell.length_b   1.000
_cell.length_c   1.000
_cell.angle_alpha   90.00
_cell.angle_beta   90.00
_cell.angle_gamma   90.00
#
_symmetry.space_group_name_H-M   'P 1'
#
loop_
_entity.id
_entity.type
_entity.pdbx_description
1 polymer ?
#
loop_
_entity_poly.entity_id
_entity_poly.type
_entity_poly.pdbx_seq_one_letter_code
_entity_poly.pdbx_strand_id
1 'polypeptide(L)'
;MFIHPIAMLFSKLLTLPSPDKSNRLPVLNTWIALTIPLGLPLIFMATSSGNQDLFFPAFTVLVGAHWLPFAYIYSMKSFLVLAGILVLGGTLFGFAFTQSYAASGFFTGGILLLFAAIHLFIVRRES
;
A
#
# COMPACT_ATOMS: atom_id res chain seq x y z
N MET A 1 10.97 4.09 -12.18
CA MET A 1 11.90 5.25 -12.18
C MET A 1 11.60 6.31 -13.26
N PHE A 2 10.54 6.18 -14.08
CA PHE A 2 10.16 7.19 -15.09
C PHE A 2 8.93 8.06 -14.74
N ILE A 3 8.29 7.84 -13.59
CA ILE A 3 7.05 8.54 -13.20
C ILE A 3 7.30 10.04 -13.00
N HIS A 4 8.41 10.41 -12.35
CA HIS A 4 8.73 11.81 -12.05
C HIS A 4 8.99 12.68 -13.30
N PRO A 5 9.82 12.27 -14.28
CA PRO A 5 10.01 13.06 -15.51
C PRO A 5 8.73 13.16 -16.36
N ILE A 6 7.91 12.09 -16.41
CA ILE A 6 6.63 12.11 -17.13
C ILE A 6 5.63 13.06 -16.44
N ALA A 7 5.51 13.01 -15.11
CA ALA A 7 4.65 13.91 -14.35
C ALA A 7 5.04 15.39 -14.54
N MET A 8 6.35 15.70 -14.58
CA MET A 8 6.82 17.06 -14.88
C MET A 8 6.50 17.49 -16.31
N LEU A 9 6.58 16.58 -17.29
CA LEU A 9 6.24 16.87 -18.68
C LEU A 9 4.75 17.23 -18.82
N PHE A 10 3.86 16.44 -18.23
CA PHE A 10 2.42 16.72 -18.22
C PHE A 10 2.07 17.98 -17.44
N SER A 11 2.73 18.22 -16.30
CA SER A 11 2.54 19.44 -15.51
C SER A 11 2.89 20.72 -16.30
N LYS A 12 3.97 20.67 -17.10
CA LYS A 12 4.31 21.75 -18.03
C LYS A 12 3.31 21.88 -19.18
N LEU A 13 2.85 20.76 -19.76
CA LEU A 13 1.90 20.76 -20.86
C LEU A 13 0.53 21.35 -20.45
N LEU A 14 0.14 21.13 -19.20
CA LEU A 14 -1.14 21.57 -18.62
C LEU A 14 -1.05 22.92 -17.87
N THR A 15 0.10 23.60 -17.89
CA THR A 15 0.33 24.88 -17.18
C THR A 15 -0.01 24.82 -15.69
N LEU A 16 0.23 23.66 -15.05
CA LEU A 16 -0.02 23.53 -13.62
C LEU A 16 0.97 24.39 -12.81
N PRO A 17 0.52 25.05 -11.73
CA PRO A 17 1.40 25.81 -10.86
C PRO A 17 2.49 24.90 -10.30
N SER A 18 3.72 25.41 -10.21
CA SER A 18 4.81 24.68 -9.58
C SER A 18 4.49 24.45 -8.09
N PRO A 19 4.77 23.25 -7.55
CA PRO A 19 4.56 22.97 -6.14
C PRO A 19 5.32 23.99 -5.28
N ASP A 20 4.68 24.47 -4.22
CA ASP A 20 5.34 25.35 -3.24
C ASP A 20 6.61 24.67 -2.70
N LYS A 21 7.71 25.42 -2.63
CA LYS A 21 8.98 24.95 -2.05
C LYS A 21 8.84 24.61 -0.56
N SER A 22 7.82 25.14 0.12
CA SER A 22 7.49 24.77 1.50
C SER A 22 6.84 23.39 1.63
N ASN A 23 6.34 22.82 0.51
CA ASN A 23 5.62 21.55 0.50
C ASN A 23 6.53 20.36 0.84
N ARG A 24 6.30 19.74 1.99
CA ARG A 24 7.06 18.57 2.47
C ARG A 24 6.43 17.22 2.11
N LEU A 25 5.30 17.21 1.40
CA LEU A 25 4.61 15.97 1.00
C LEU A 25 5.50 15.00 0.20
N PRO A 26 6.39 15.43 -0.71
CA PRO A 26 7.28 14.50 -1.42
C PRO A 26 8.20 13.72 -0.47
N VAL A 27 8.77 14.39 0.53
CA VAL A 27 9.62 13.77 1.55
C VAL A 27 8.82 12.79 2.40
N LEU A 28 7.62 13.21 2.85
CA LEU A 28 6.72 12.34 3.59
C LEU A 28 6.34 11.09 2.79
N ASN A 29 6.04 11.25 1.50
CA ASN A 29 5.68 10.14 0.63
C ASN A 29 6.85 9.16 0.45
N THR A 30 8.10 9.64 0.37
CA THR A 30 9.28 8.78 0.41
C THR A 30 9.38 8.01 1.71
N TRP A 31 9.17 8.64 2.87
CA TRP A 31 9.21 7.94 4.16
C TRP A 31 8.11 6.87 4.27
N ILE A 32 6.91 7.19 3.79
CA ILE A 32 5.81 6.22 3.72
C ILE A 32 6.19 5.05 2.81
N ALA A 33 6.74 5.30 1.62
CA ALA A 33 7.20 4.25 0.71
C ALA A 33 8.27 3.33 1.33
N LEU A 34 9.12 3.86 2.21
CA LEU A 34 10.14 3.10 2.92
C LEU A 34 9.59 2.20 4.03
N THR A 35 8.35 2.38 4.48
CA THR A 35 7.77 1.54 5.56
C THR A 35 7.69 0.06 5.18
N ILE A 36 7.41 -0.27 3.91
CA ILE A 36 7.37 -1.64 3.41
C ILE A 36 8.77 -2.30 3.44
N PRO A 37 9.79 -1.78 2.72
CA PRO A 37 11.11 -2.42 2.69
C PRO A 37 11.80 -2.40 4.06
N LEU A 38 11.60 -1.37 4.88
CA LEU A 38 12.14 -1.32 6.23
C LEU A 38 11.39 -2.22 7.22
N GLY A 39 10.11 -2.52 6.97
CA GLY A 39 9.33 -3.48 7.75
C GLY A 39 9.62 -4.95 7.42
N LEU A 40 10.16 -5.24 6.23
CA LEU A 40 10.52 -6.60 5.84
C LEU A 40 11.56 -7.27 6.77
N PRO A 41 12.68 -6.63 7.13
CA PRO A 41 13.60 -7.18 8.13
C PRO A 41 12.93 -7.47 9.47
N LEU A 42 12.03 -6.60 9.94
CA LEU A 42 11.30 -6.80 11.19
C LEU A 42 10.44 -8.07 11.13
N ILE A 43 9.65 -8.23 10.07
CA ILE A 43 8.84 -9.42 9.86
C ILE A 43 9.74 -10.66 9.79
N PHE A 44 10.79 -10.62 8.98
CA PHE A 44 11.71 -11.74 8.81
C PHE A 44 12.36 -12.16 10.14
N MET A 45 12.84 -11.21 10.94
CA MET A 45 13.38 -11.49 12.27
C MET A 45 12.34 -12.16 13.16
N ALA A 46 11.10 -11.66 13.18
CA ALA A 46 10.02 -12.20 14.00
C ALA A 46 9.57 -13.61 13.56
N THR A 47 9.66 -13.94 12.27
CA THR A 47 9.14 -15.20 11.72
C THR A 47 10.22 -16.27 11.49
N SER A 48 11.50 -15.89 11.49
CA SER A 48 12.61 -16.80 11.20
C SER A 48 12.79 -17.94 12.22
N SER A 49 12.44 -17.71 13.50
CA SER A 49 12.65 -18.66 14.60
C SER A 49 11.49 -19.64 14.77
N GLY A 50 11.16 -20.39 13.71
CA GLY A 50 10.12 -21.43 13.73
C GLY A 50 8.68 -20.96 13.46
N ASN A 51 8.50 -19.66 13.15
CA ASN A 51 7.19 -19.06 12.86
C ASN A 51 7.07 -18.63 11.40
N GLN A 52 7.65 -19.40 10.47
CA GLN A 52 7.72 -19.03 9.05
C GLN A 52 6.32 -18.87 8.42
N ASP A 53 5.35 -19.63 8.93
CA ASP A 53 3.95 -19.57 8.54
C ASP A 53 3.33 -18.18 8.80
N LEU A 54 3.88 -17.39 9.72
CA LEU A 54 3.39 -16.02 9.98
C LEU A 54 3.94 -14.97 9.01
N PHE A 55 4.90 -15.32 8.14
CA PHE A 55 5.54 -14.35 7.24
C PHE A 55 4.52 -13.68 6.31
N PHE A 56 3.72 -14.46 5.59
CA PHE A 56 2.72 -13.91 4.67
C PHE A 56 1.60 -13.15 5.40
N PRO A 57 0.98 -13.68 6.47
CA PRO A 57 0.02 -12.93 7.28
C PRO A 57 0.56 -11.60 7.82
N ALA A 58 1.76 -11.60 8.41
CA ALA A 58 2.37 -10.39 8.94
C ALA A 58 2.69 -9.38 7.85
N PHE A 59 3.14 -9.85 6.69
CA PHE A 59 3.39 -9.00 5.53
C PHE A 59 2.10 -8.40 4.97
N THR A 60 1.01 -9.17 4.91
CA THR A 60 -0.33 -8.67 4.54
C THR A 60 -0.78 -7.53 5.46
N VAL A 61 -0.56 -7.66 6.78
CA VAL A 61 -0.87 -6.60 7.74
C VAL A 61 -0.02 -5.35 7.49
N LEU A 62 1.30 -5.51 7.29
CA LEU A 62 2.20 -4.39 6.99
C LEU A 62 1.78 -3.65 5.71
N VAL A 63 1.46 -4.40 4.65
CA VAL A 63 0.96 -3.83 3.38
C VAL A 63 -0.35 -3.09 3.60
N GLY A 64 -1.29 -3.64 4.39
CA GLY A 64 -2.53 -2.96 4.74
C GLY A 64 -2.30 -1.65 5.48
N ALA A 65 -1.47 -1.67 6.53
CA ALA A 65 -1.16 -0.49 7.34
C ALA A 65 -0.46 0.61 6.53
N HIS A 66 0.39 0.22 5.57
CA HIS A 66 1.05 1.14 4.65
C HIS A 66 0.08 2.02 3.83
N TRP A 67 -1.18 1.58 3.63
CA TRP A 67 -2.18 2.36 2.90
C TRP A 67 -2.88 3.44 3.75
N LEU A 68 -2.78 3.40 5.08
CA LEU A 68 -3.44 4.39 5.95
C LEU A 68 -3.01 5.85 5.68
N PRO A 69 -1.71 6.17 5.51
CA PRO A 69 -1.29 7.53 5.18
C PRO A 69 -1.87 8.06 3.86
N PHE A 70 -2.14 7.17 2.89
CA PHE A 70 -2.73 7.56 1.61
C PHE A 70 -4.16 8.05 1.75
N ALA A 71 -4.91 7.54 2.73
CA ALA A 71 -6.24 8.09 3.03
C ALA A 71 -6.17 9.56 3.45
N TYR A 72 -5.12 9.96 4.17
CA TYR A 72 -4.91 11.35 4.57
C TYR A 72 -4.37 12.20 3.41
N ILE A 73 -3.31 11.75 2.72
CA ILE A 73 -2.66 12.51 1.65
C ILE A 73 -3.61 12.76 0.47
N TYR A 74 -4.38 11.74 0.07
CA TYR A 74 -5.29 11.84 -1.07
C TYR A 74 -6.73 12.19 -0.67
N SER A 75 -7.03 12.26 0.64
CA SER A 75 -8.40 12.46 1.15
C SER A 75 -9.42 11.43 0.65
N MET A 76 -8.96 10.24 0.25
CA MET A 76 -9.81 9.17 -0.30
C MET A 76 -10.08 8.09 0.75
N LYS A 77 -11.34 7.96 1.16
CA LYS A 77 -11.78 6.93 2.13
C LYS A 77 -11.60 5.49 1.63
N SER A 78 -11.50 5.28 0.32
CA SER A 78 -11.25 3.97 -0.26
C SER A 78 -9.95 3.33 0.24
N PHE A 79 -8.92 4.13 0.55
CA PHE A 79 -7.68 3.61 1.13
C PHE A 79 -7.85 3.11 2.57
N LEU A 80 -8.78 3.69 3.35
CA LEU A 80 -9.12 3.15 4.68
C LEU A 80 -9.80 1.78 4.55
N VAL A 81 -10.68 1.62 3.56
CA VAL A 81 -11.33 0.33 3.28
C VAL A 81 -10.29 -0.72 2.88
N LEU A 82 -9.38 -0.36 1.97
CA LEU A 82 -8.29 -1.25 1.55
C LEU A 82 -7.39 -1.64 2.73
N ALA A 83 -6.95 -0.65 3.52
CA ALA A 83 -6.14 -0.88 4.71
C ALA A 83 -6.85 -1.80 5.70
N GLY A 84 -8.13 -1.56 5.98
CA GLY A 84 -8.95 -2.38 6.88
C GLY A 84 -9.08 -3.82 6.39
N ILE A 85 -9.41 -4.04 5.11
CA ILE A 85 -9.52 -5.38 4.54
C ILE A 85 -8.21 -6.15 4.65
N LEU A 86 -7.09 -5.51 4.31
CA LEU A 86 -5.78 -6.17 4.33
C LEU A 86 -5.30 -6.42 5.77
N VAL A 87 -5.42 -5.44 6.67
CA VAL A 87 -5.03 -5.63 8.09
C VAL A 87 -5.86 -6.73 8.72
N LEU A 88 -7.19 -6.66 8.63
CA LEU A 88 -8.07 -7.69 9.21
C LEU A 88 -7.85 -9.05 8.55
N GLY A 89 -7.70 -9.09 7.22
CA GLY A 89 -7.43 -10.32 6.48
C GLY A 89 -6.13 -10.97 6.92
N GLY A 90 -5.02 -10.22 6.97
CA GLY A 90 -3.73 -10.72 7.45
C GLY A 90 -3.78 -11.18 8.89
N THR A 91 -4.47 -10.46 9.78
CA THR A 91 -4.71 -10.88 11.17
C THR A 91 -5.50 -12.19 11.22
N LEU A 92 -6.59 -12.33 10.44
CA LEU A 92 -7.37 -13.56 10.38
C LEU A 92 -6.56 -14.74 9.83
N PHE A 93 -5.75 -14.55 8.79
CA PHE A 93 -4.86 -15.61 8.30
C PHE A 93 -3.82 -16.02 9.35
N GLY A 94 -3.29 -15.07 10.12
CA GLY A 94 -2.30 -15.34 11.16
C GLY A 94 -2.86 -16.08 12.37
N PHE A 95 -4.13 -15.85 12.76
CA PHE A 95 -4.71 -16.44 13.96
C PHE A 95 -5.71 -17.58 13.70
N ALA A 96 -6.49 -17.52 12.62
CA ALA A 96 -7.60 -18.45 12.36
C ALA A 96 -7.32 -19.45 11.22
N PHE A 97 -6.48 -19.08 10.23
CA PHE A 97 -6.17 -19.94 9.07
C PHE A 97 -4.69 -20.33 9.01
N THR A 98 -4.14 -20.77 10.14
CA THR A 98 -2.71 -21.07 10.32
C THR A 98 -2.18 -22.16 9.37
N GLN A 99 -3.03 -23.08 8.90
CA GLN A 99 -2.65 -24.13 7.94
C GLN A 99 -2.59 -23.65 6.48
N SER A 100 -3.05 -22.43 6.18
CA SER A 100 -3.13 -21.87 4.82
C SER A 100 -2.47 -20.50 4.71
N TYR A 101 -1.33 -20.33 5.36
CA TYR A 101 -0.62 -19.05 5.42
C TYR A 101 -0.26 -18.47 4.04
N ALA A 102 0.13 -19.31 3.08
CA ALA A 102 0.48 -18.88 1.72
C ALA A 102 -0.73 -18.25 0.99
N ALA A 103 -1.95 -18.66 1.34
CA ALA A 103 -3.17 -18.07 0.80
C ALA A 103 -3.32 -16.58 1.16
N SER A 104 -2.72 -16.13 2.28
CA SER A 104 -2.68 -14.70 2.64
C SER A 104 -1.99 -13.85 1.57
N GLY A 105 -0.95 -14.39 0.93
CA GLY A 105 -0.25 -13.71 -0.18
C GLY A 105 -1.15 -13.55 -1.41
N PHE A 106 -1.82 -14.61 -1.83
CA PHE A 106 -2.78 -14.57 -2.94
C PHE A 106 -3.98 -13.67 -2.64
N PHE A 107 -4.51 -13.74 -1.42
CA PHE A 107 -5.55 -12.83 -0.94
C PHE A 107 -5.11 -11.37 -1.09
N THR A 108 -3.91 -11.03 -0.60
CA THR A 108 -3.37 -9.67 -0.69
C THR A 108 -3.26 -9.21 -2.14
N GLY A 109 -2.65 -10.02 -3.00
CA GLY A 109 -2.51 -9.72 -4.42
C GLY A 109 -3.86 -9.55 -5.13
N GLY A 110 -4.82 -10.46 -4.86
CA GLY A 110 -6.16 -10.40 -5.42
C GLY A 110 -6.92 -9.13 -5.00
N ILE A 111 -6.87 -8.76 -3.72
CA ILE A 111 -7.48 -7.53 -3.21
C ILE A 111 -6.84 -6.29 -3.84
N LEU A 112 -5.51 -6.24 -3.99
CA LEU A 112 -4.82 -5.12 -4.62
C LEU A 112 -5.17 -4.99 -6.11
N LEU A 113 -5.25 -6.10 -6.85
CA LEU A 113 -5.67 -6.12 -8.25
C LEU A 113 -7.12 -5.66 -8.40
N LEU A 114 -8.02 -6.17 -7.55
CA LEU A 114 -9.43 -5.76 -7.55
C LEU A 114 -9.56 -4.27 -7.23
N PHE A 115 -8.84 -3.78 -6.23
CA PHE A 115 -8.82 -2.37 -5.87
C PHE A 115 -8.32 -1.51 -7.03
N ALA A 116 -7.23 -1.91 -7.69
CA ALA A 116 -6.70 -1.21 -8.86
C ALA A 116 -7.71 -1.16 -10.02
N ALA A 117 -8.40 -2.26 -10.31
CA ALA A 117 -9.43 -2.31 -11.35
C ALA A 117 -10.62 -1.39 -11.04
N ILE A 118 -11.11 -1.40 -9.79
CA ILE A 118 -12.20 -0.53 -9.34
C ILE A 118 -11.78 0.94 -9.43
N HIS A 119 -10.59 1.29 -8.93
CA HIS A 119 -10.09 2.67 -8.97
C HIS A 119 -9.88 3.17 -10.39
N LEU A 120 -9.35 2.34 -11.29
CA LEU A 120 -9.22 2.69 -12.70
C LEU A 120 -10.58 3.02 -13.32
N PHE A 121 -11.62 2.27 -12.97
CA PHE A 121 -12.97 2.52 -13.47
C PHE A 121 -13.57 3.81 -12.91
N ILE A 122 -13.36 4.10 -11.62
CA ILE A 122 -13.83 5.34 -10.99
C ILE A 122 -13.19 6.56 -11.66
N VAL A 123 -11.85 6.57 -11.78
CA VAL A 123 -11.11 7.68 -12.40
C VAL A 123 -11.52 7.93 -13.84
N ARG A 124 -11.78 6.86 -14.61
CA ARG A 124 -12.26 6.98 -16.00
C ARG A 124 -13.66 7.58 -16.13
N ARG A 125 -14.49 7.55 -15.08
CA ARG A 125 -15.81 8.19 -15.09
C ARG A 125 -15.75 9.68 -14.76
N GLU A 126 -14.65 10.12 -14.17
CA GLU A 126 -14.42 11.52 -13.79
C GLU A 126 -13.68 12.31 -14.89
N SER A 127 -13.14 11.62 -15.91
CA SER A 127 -12.44 12.19 -17.07
C SER A 127 -13.37 12.36 -18.26
#